data_AF-A0AAP0LSC9-F1
#
_entry.id   AF-A0AAP0LSC9-F1
#
_cell.length_a   1.000
_cell.length_b   1.000
_cell.length_c   1.000
_cell.angle_alpha   90.00
_cell.angle_beta   90.00
_cell.angle_gamma   90.00
#
_symmetry.space_group_name_H-M   'P 1'
#
loop_
_entity.id
_entity.type
_entity.pdbx_description
1 polymer ?
#
loop_
_entity_poly.entity_id
_entity_poly.type
_entity_poly.pdbx_seq_one_letter_code
_entity_poly.pdbx_strand_id
1 'polypeptide(L)'
;MLDFLRQIGSFLMVNAYPFFAYESNTDVISLDYALFRENLGVVDVGNEFRYFSLFDAQIDVVFAALSALKYDDIRMVVTETGWPSKGTRMRLVQASKTLLRTMEILSAKIKEQQGSGDNNLTSSVFN
;
A
#
# COMPACT_ATOMS: atom_id res chain seq x y z
N MET A 1 -25.95 -3.82 7.45
CA MET A 1 -24.95 -2.89 6.87
C MET A 1 -24.51 -3.34 5.49
N LEU A 2 -23.91 -4.53 5.32
CA LEU A 2 -23.48 -5.04 4.00
C LEU A 2 -24.64 -5.13 2.99
N ASP A 3 -25.81 -5.62 3.42
CA ASP A 3 -27.03 -5.60 2.58
C ASP A 3 -27.39 -4.21 2.07
N PHE A 4 -27.25 -3.19 2.92
CA PHE A 4 -27.54 -1.82 2.52
C PHE A 4 -26.56 -1.34 1.45
N LEU A 5 -25.25 -1.56 1.65
CA LEU A 5 -24.22 -1.22 0.67
C LEU A 5 -24.46 -1.91 -0.67
N ARG A 6 -24.84 -3.19 -0.66
CA ARG A 6 -25.20 -3.96 -1.86
C ARG A 6 -26.42 -3.36 -2.56
N GLN A 7 -27.50 -3.06 -1.83
CA GLN A 7 -28.75 -2.52 -2.40
C GLN A 7 -28.54 -1.18 -3.11
N ILE A 8 -27.66 -0.33 -2.59
CA ILE A 8 -27.37 0.99 -3.19
C ILE A 8 -26.17 0.97 -4.15
N GLY A 9 -25.53 -0.19 -4.37
CA GLY A 9 -24.34 -0.33 -5.21
C GLY A 9 -23.09 0.39 -4.71
N SER A 10 -23.01 0.65 -3.40
CA SER A 10 -21.90 1.37 -2.77
C SER A 10 -20.70 0.45 -2.48
N PHE A 11 -19.64 1.03 -1.95
CA PHE A 11 -18.37 0.37 -1.63
C PHE A 11 -18.25 0.12 -0.12
N LEU A 12 -17.60 -0.98 0.25
CA LEU A 12 -17.03 -1.14 1.57
C LEU A 12 -15.71 -0.36 1.65
N MET A 13 -15.66 0.63 2.55
CA MET A 13 -14.46 1.41 2.81
C MET A 13 -13.65 0.76 3.93
N VAL A 14 -12.36 0.54 3.67
CA VAL A 14 -11.46 -0.15 4.60
C VAL A 14 -10.23 0.70 4.88
N ASN A 15 -9.95 0.91 6.16
CA ASN A 15 -8.71 1.53 6.61
C ASN A 15 -7.72 0.40 6.95
N ALA A 16 -6.65 0.29 6.17
CA ALA A 16 -5.66 -0.79 6.28
C ALA A 16 -4.31 -0.22 6.73
N TYR A 17 -3.94 -0.50 7.97
CA TYR A 17 -2.72 0.01 8.61
C TYR A 17 -1.79 -1.14 9.04
N PRO A 18 -0.86 -1.58 8.16
CA PRO A 18 0.16 -2.56 8.52
C PRO A 18 1.00 -2.13 9.74
N PHE A 19 1.15 -0.82 9.94
CA PHE A 19 1.88 -0.24 11.07
C PHE A 19 1.42 -0.79 12.43
N PHE A 20 0.12 -0.83 12.71
CA PHE A 20 -0.37 -1.25 14.03
C PHE A 20 -0.13 -2.74 14.29
N ALA A 21 -0.25 -3.58 13.25
CA ALA A 21 0.06 -5.00 13.34
C ALA A 21 1.56 -5.22 13.59
N TYR A 22 2.43 -4.49 12.87
CA TYR A 22 3.87 -4.51 13.09
C TYR A 22 4.26 -4.02 14.48
N GLU A 23 3.76 -2.86 14.93
CA GLU A 23 4.11 -2.26 16.22
C GLU A 23 3.79 -3.19 17.39
N SER A 24 2.67 -3.90 17.31
CA SER A 24 2.23 -4.84 18.35
C SER A 24 2.99 -6.17 18.32
N ASN A 25 3.66 -6.54 17.22
CA ASN A 25 4.30 -7.84 17.02
C ASN A 25 5.68 -7.73 16.34
N THR A 26 6.52 -6.79 16.78
CA THR A 26 7.81 -6.49 16.11
C THR A 26 8.82 -7.65 16.11
N ASP A 27 8.61 -8.65 16.97
CA ASP A 27 9.38 -9.87 17.10
C ASP A 27 8.97 -10.96 16.09
N VAL A 28 7.73 -10.92 15.59
CA VAL A 28 7.18 -11.89 14.65
C VAL A 28 7.07 -11.31 13.24
N ILE A 29 6.58 -10.07 13.14
CA ILE A 29 6.36 -9.37 11.88
C ILE A 29 7.63 -8.61 11.53
N SER A 30 8.30 -9.04 10.46
CA SER A 30 9.47 -8.32 9.97
C SER A 30 9.09 -6.92 9.45
N LEU A 31 9.98 -5.95 9.65
CA LEU A 31 9.78 -4.59 9.14
C LEU A 31 9.70 -4.56 7.61
N ASP A 32 10.48 -5.42 6.94
CA ASP A 32 10.51 -5.45 5.47
C ASP A 32 9.19 -5.96 4.89
N TYR A 33 8.57 -6.95 5.53
CA TYR A 33 7.22 -7.41 5.20
C TYR A 33 6.15 -6.34 5.41
N ALA A 34 6.27 -5.53 6.46
CA ALA A 34 5.34 -4.43 6.74
C ALA A 34 5.54 -3.20 5.83
N LEU A 35 6.73 -3.02 5.25
CA LEU A 35 7.11 -1.86 4.42
C LEU A 35 7.20 -2.17 2.92
N PHE A 36 6.64 -3.29 2.45
CA PHE A 36 6.68 -3.69 1.03
C PHE A 36 8.10 -3.81 0.46
N ARG A 37 9.05 -4.24 1.28
CA ARG A 37 10.44 -4.47 0.86
C ARG A 37 10.66 -5.94 0.57
N GLU A 38 11.74 -6.25 -0.12
CA GLU A 38 12.12 -7.64 -0.40
C GLU A 38 12.25 -8.45 0.91
N ASN A 39 11.56 -9.59 0.95
CA ASN A 39 11.53 -10.51 2.08
C ASN A 39 11.12 -11.91 1.60
N LEU A 40 11.19 -12.91 2.49
CA LEU A 40 10.88 -14.30 2.16
C LEU A 40 9.36 -14.60 2.03
N GLY A 41 8.52 -13.61 2.29
CA GLY A 41 7.07 -13.74 2.41
C GLY A 41 6.65 -14.53 3.64
N VAL A 42 5.39 -14.36 4.03
CA VAL A 42 4.73 -15.10 5.10
C VAL A 42 3.65 -15.99 4.48
N VAL A 43 3.63 -17.26 4.86
CA VAL A 43 2.60 -18.21 4.42
C VAL A 43 1.42 -18.14 5.36
N ASP A 44 0.22 -17.93 4.83
CA ASP A 44 -1.01 -18.11 5.56
C ASP A 44 -1.30 -19.60 5.73
N VAL A 45 -1.42 -20.03 6.99
CA VAL A 45 -1.67 -21.43 7.36
C VAL A 45 -3.06 -21.89 6.91
N GLY A 46 -4.01 -20.96 6.69
CA GLY A 46 -5.38 -21.29 6.32
C GLY A 46 -5.58 -21.72 4.86
N ASN A 47 -4.76 -21.20 3.93
CA ASN A 47 -4.94 -21.39 2.48
C ASN A 47 -3.64 -21.63 1.70
N GLU A 48 -2.50 -21.69 2.39
CA GLU A 48 -1.15 -21.86 1.83
C GLU A 48 -0.67 -20.73 0.90
N PHE A 49 -1.40 -19.60 0.83
CA PHE A 49 -0.94 -18.44 0.08
C PHE A 49 0.23 -17.77 0.78
N ARG A 50 1.23 -17.39 -0.03
CA ARG A 50 2.39 -16.64 0.43
C ARG A 50 2.22 -15.17 0.08
N TYR A 51 2.19 -14.33 1.11
CA TYR A 51 2.12 -12.88 0.96
C TYR A 51 3.50 -12.29 1.16
N PHE A 52 3.89 -11.35 0.29
CA PHE A 52 5.15 -10.61 0.40
C PHE A 52 4.96 -9.22 1.02
N SER A 53 3.70 -8.80 1.22
CA SER A 53 3.34 -7.60 1.97
C SER A 53 2.30 -7.93 3.03
N LEU A 54 2.47 -7.36 4.22
CA LEU A 54 1.47 -7.43 5.29
C LEU A 54 0.16 -6.73 4.88
N PHE A 55 0.25 -5.69 4.06
CA PHE A 55 -0.92 -5.01 3.53
C PHE A 55 -1.75 -5.94 2.65
N ASP A 56 -1.12 -6.66 1.72
CA ASP A 56 -1.83 -7.58 0.82
C ASP A 56 -2.53 -8.68 1.62
N ALA A 57 -1.88 -9.22 2.65
CA ALA A 57 -2.49 -10.17 3.56
C ALA A 57 -3.70 -9.57 4.30
N GLN A 58 -3.62 -8.33 4.80
CA GLN A 58 -4.75 -7.67 5.47
C GLN A 58 -5.93 -7.43 4.53
N ILE A 59 -5.66 -7.05 3.28
CA ILE A 59 -6.70 -6.82 2.27
C ILE A 59 -7.37 -8.12 1.87
N ASP A 60 -6.61 -9.19 1.66
CA ASP A 60 -7.15 -10.49 1.30
C ASP A 60 -8.02 -11.10 2.40
N VAL A 61 -7.68 -10.89 3.67
CA VAL A 61 -8.53 -11.29 4.81
C VAL A 61 -9.91 -10.63 4.73
N VAL A 62 -10.01 -9.38 4.28
CA VAL A 62 -11.33 -8.72 4.12
C VAL A 62 -12.11 -9.33 2.95
N PHE A 63 -11.45 -9.62 1.82
CA PHE A 63 -12.07 -10.34 0.71
C PHE A 63 -12.55 -11.73 1.13
N ALA A 64 -11.74 -12.48 1.86
CA ALA A 64 -12.10 -13.79 2.39
C ALA A 64 -13.30 -13.70 3.34
N ALA A 65 -13.35 -12.68 4.21
CA ALA A 65 -14.49 -12.45 5.10
C ALA A 65 -15.77 -12.10 4.33
N LEU A 66 -15.69 -11.24 3.29
CA LEU A 66 -16.81 -10.93 2.42
C LEU A 66 -17.32 -12.18 1.69
N SER A 67 -16.42 -12.99 1.15
CA SER A 67 -16.76 -14.26 0.49
C SER A 67 -17.43 -15.24 1.44
N ALA A 68 -16.89 -15.41 2.66
CA ALA A 68 -17.47 -16.28 3.68
C ALA A 68 -18.90 -15.85 4.10
N LEU A 69 -19.17 -14.55 4.09
CA LEU A 69 -20.50 -13.98 4.35
C LEU A 69 -21.41 -13.95 3.12
N LYS A 70 -20.93 -14.38 1.95
CA LYS A 70 -21.62 -14.32 0.65
C LYS A 70 -21.91 -12.89 0.18
N TYR A 71 -20.92 -12.00 0.31
CA TYR A 71 -20.89 -10.61 -0.15
C TYR A 71 -19.67 -10.29 -1.02
N ASP A 72 -19.19 -11.27 -1.78
CA ASP A 72 -18.09 -11.17 -2.74
C ASP A 72 -18.38 -10.25 -3.93
N ASP A 73 -19.64 -9.86 -4.13
CA ASP A 73 -20.10 -8.86 -5.11
C ASP A 73 -19.97 -7.41 -4.62
N ILE A 74 -19.78 -7.17 -3.31
CA ILE A 74 -19.56 -5.82 -2.79
C ILE A 74 -18.15 -5.37 -3.14
N ARG A 75 -18.06 -4.25 -3.86
CA ARG A 75 -16.78 -3.61 -4.18
C ARG A 75 -16.16 -3.03 -2.91
N MET A 76 -14.86 -3.20 -2.76
CA MET A 76 -14.10 -2.65 -1.64
C MET A 76 -13.14 -1.56 -2.13
N VAL A 77 -12.92 -0.54 -1.30
CA VAL A 77 -11.91 0.49 -1.50
C VAL A 77 -11.11 0.70 -0.22
N VAL A 78 -9.79 0.82 -0.36
CA VAL A 78 -8.93 1.22 0.76
C VAL A 78 -8.99 2.73 0.89
N THR A 79 -9.53 3.22 2.00
CA THR A 79 -9.71 4.66 2.24
C THR A 79 -8.52 5.27 2.96
N GLU A 80 -7.84 4.50 3.81
CA GLU A 80 -6.69 4.99 4.55
C GLU A 80 -5.62 3.91 4.70
N THR A 81 -4.37 4.33 4.57
CA THR A 81 -3.19 3.56 4.94
C THR A 81 -2.06 4.54 5.22
N GLY A 82 -1.11 4.17 6.08
CA GLY A 82 -0.03 5.07 6.42
C GLY A 82 0.94 4.52 7.45
N TRP A 83 2.01 5.30 7.65
CA TRP A 83 3.07 4.99 8.59
C TRP A 83 3.50 6.26 9.33
N PRO A 84 3.56 6.27 10.66
CA PRO A 84 3.93 7.46 11.42
C PRO A 84 5.41 7.81 11.20
N SER A 85 5.69 9.10 11.00
CA SER A 85 7.04 9.61 10.80
C SER A 85 7.81 9.88 12.10
N LYS A 86 7.11 9.97 13.24
CA LYS A 86 7.65 10.24 14.58
C LYS A 86 6.90 9.42 15.64
N GLY A 87 7.64 8.84 16.60
CA GLY A 87 7.09 8.05 17.72
C GLY A 87 7.53 6.58 17.72
N THR A 88 7.89 6.08 18.90
CA THR A 88 8.29 4.70 19.31
C THR A 88 9.51 4.03 18.63
N ARG A 89 10.67 4.18 19.31
CA ARG A 89 11.95 3.44 19.23
C ARG A 89 12.67 3.36 17.87
N MET A 90 13.65 4.26 17.70
CA MET A 90 15.00 4.10 17.09
C MET A 90 15.21 3.14 15.89
N ARG A 91 14.18 2.85 15.08
CA ARG A 91 14.30 2.14 13.79
C ARG A 91 13.49 2.83 12.68
N LEU A 92 12.82 3.93 12.99
CA LEU A 92 11.83 4.62 12.13
C LEU A 92 12.41 5.78 11.32
N VAL A 93 13.57 6.31 11.73
CA VAL A 93 14.25 7.38 10.97
C VAL A 93 14.86 6.84 9.68
N GLN A 94 15.29 5.57 9.66
CA GLN A 94 15.89 4.97 8.47
C GLN A 94 14.83 4.64 7.42
N ALA A 95 13.68 4.11 7.82
CA ALA A 95 12.61 3.73 6.90
C ALA A 95 12.01 4.92 6.15
N SER A 96 11.73 6.02 6.86
CA SER A 96 11.20 7.24 6.25
C SER A 96 12.21 7.91 5.32
N LYS A 97 13.50 7.94 5.70
CA LYS A 97 14.58 8.46 4.84
C LYS A 97 14.79 7.62 3.58
N THR A 98 14.69 6.29 3.68
CA THR A 98 14.78 5.41 2.50
C THR A 98 13.62 5.65 1.54
N LEU A 99 12.37 5.73 2.05
CA LEU A 99 11.20 6.00 1.21
C LEU A 99 11.28 7.35 0.50
N LEU A 100 11.68 8.41 1.20
CA LEU A 100 11.86 9.73 0.60
C LEU A 100 12.92 9.71 -0.50
N ARG A 101 14.08 9.07 -0.25
CA ARG A 101 15.16 8.96 -1.24
C ARG A 101 14.73 8.17 -2.48
N THR A 102 13.95 7.11 -2.31
CA THR A 102 13.43 6.32 -3.44
C THR A 102 12.43 7.13 -4.27
N MET A 103 11.57 7.93 -3.64
CA MET A 103 10.61 8.82 -4.32
C MET A 103 11.31 9.95 -5.09
N GLU A 104 12.39 10.52 -4.55
CA GLU A 104 13.21 11.52 -5.23
C GLU A 104 13.89 10.95 -6.48
N ILE A 105 14.46 9.74 -6.39
CA ILE A 105 15.11 9.07 -7.51
C ILE A 105 14.10 8.73 -8.61
N LEU A 106 12.92 8.21 -8.24
CA LEU A 106 11.83 7.96 -9.19
C LEU A 106 11.38 9.24 -9.89
N SER A 107 11.21 10.33 -9.14
CA SER A 107 10.81 11.63 -9.69
C SER A 107 11.85 12.20 -10.65
N ALA A 108 13.15 12.04 -10.35
CA ALA A 108 14.23 12.43 -11.24
C ALA A 108 14.23 11.60 -12.53
N LYS A 109 14.03 10.29 -12.43
CA LYS A 109 14.01 9.37 -13.57
C LYS A 109 12.80 9.59 -14.48
N ILE A 110 11.64 9.95 -13.90
CA ILE A 110 10.44 10.35 -14.65
C ILE A 110 10.70 11.64 -15.43
N LYS A 111 11.38 12.64 -14.85
CA LYS A 111 11.75 13.88 -15.55
C LYS A 111 12.75 13.63 -16.67
N GLU A 112 13.72 12.72 -16.48
CA GLU A 112 14.69 12.35 -17.51
C GLU A 112 14.02 11.62 -18.69
N GLN A 113 13.04 10.76 -18.41
CA GLN A 113 12.22 10.08 -19.43
C GLN A 113 11.29 11.06 -20.18
N GLN A 114 10.84 12.13 -19.53
CA GLN A 114 10.02 13.18 -20.14
C GLN A 114 10.84 14.25 -20.90
N GLY A 115 12.14 14.40 -20.61
CA GLY A 115 13.03 15.36 -21.26
C GLY A 115 13.67 14.91 -22.58
N SER A 116 13.38 13.69 -23.05
CA SER A 116 13.95 13.12 -24.29
C SER A 116 12.99 13.14 -25.49
N GLY A 117 11.83 13.80 -25.39
CA GLY A 117 10.88 13.99 -26.48
C GLY A 117 10.72 15.47 -26.84
N ASP A 118 11.12 15.83 -28.06
CA ASP A 118 10.80 17.06 -28.80
C ASP A 118 11.42 18.40 -28.36
N ASN A 119 12.70 18.58 -28.68
CA ASN A 119 13.26 19.89 -29.02
C ASN A 119 12.90 20.25 -30.46
N ASN A 120 11.67 20.68 -30.71
CA ASN A 120 11.30 21.57 -31.81
C ASN A 120 9.81 21.96 -31.65
N LEU A 121 9.52 23.26 -31.77
CA LEU A 121 8.19 23.91 -31.76
C LEU A 121 7.80 24.69 -30.49
N THR A 122 8.61 25.62 -30.00
CA THR A 122 8.08 26.87 -29.39
C THR A 122 9.07 28.03 -29.50
N SER A 123 9.15 28.65 -30.69
CA SER A 123 9.68 30.01 -30.83
C SER A 123 8.86 30.76 -31.89
N SER A 124 7.55 30.88 -31.66
CA SER A 124 6.69 31.83 -32.39
C SER A 124 5.33 31.99 -31.69
N VAL A 125 5.34 32.35 -30.41
CA VAL A 125 4.26 33.12 -29.77
C VAL A 125 4.94 33.86 -28.63
N PHE A 126 4.73 35.17 -28.54
CA PHE A 126 5.42 36.17 -27.70
C PHE A 126 6.66 36.79 -28.37
N ASN A 127 6.40 38.00 -28.88
CA ASN A 127 7.29 39.05 -29.40
C ASN A 127 8.78 38.98 -29.02
#